data_AF-A0A9E6X5Y5-F1
#
_entry.id   AF-A0A9E6X5Y5-F1
#
_cell.length_a   1.000
_cell.length_b   1.000
_cell.length_c   1.000
_cell.angle_alpha   90.00
_cell.angle_beta   90.00
_cell.angle_gamma   90.00
#
_symmetry.space_group_name_H-M   'P 1'
#
loop_
_entity.id
_entity.type
_entity.pdbx_description
1 polymer ?
#
loop_
_entity_poly.entity_id
_entity_poly.type
_entity_poly.pdbx_seq_one_letter_code
_entity_poly.pdbx_strand_id
1 'polypeptide(L)'
;MTVRRTALASVLAAGAIALALTGCAPTVSLDPGADANDPGCAEISVRLPDTVADKDKRVTDAQATGAWGDPAAVILRCGVPDIGPTTQPCVNVNGVDWVLMTDPTAKTIVYQTFGRTPATEVVIDHVAGVSDSSVLPEFASAVSTVKQTKQCLSTLDTSLTPTDGATDGSTATPTPTPTR
;
A
#
# COMPACT_ATOMS: atom_id res chain seq x y z
N MET A 1 -21.59 1.62 61.07
CA MET A 1 -21.08 0.72 59.99
C MET A 1 -21.66 1.02 58.61
N THR A 2 -22.84 1.62 58.49
CA THR A 2 -23.53 1.94 57.22
C THR A 2 -22.81 3.00 56.38
N VAL A 3 -22.23 4.04 56.99
CA VAL A 3 -21.52 5.14 56.30
C VAL A 3 -20.23 4.69 55.60
N ARG A 4 -19.55 3.66 56.13
CA ARG A 4 -18.33 3.10 55.51
C ARG A 4 -18.67 2.23 54.29
N ARG A 5 -19.85 1.61 54.26
CA ARG A 5 -20.32 0.76 53.15
C ARG A 5 -20.76 1.60 51.94
N THR A 6 -21.36 2.77 52.17
CA THR A 6 -21.79 3.68 51.10
C THR A 6 -20.61 4.38 50.41
N ALA A 7 -19.54 4.69 51.15
CA ALA A 7 -18.32 5.29 50.60
C ALA A 7 -17.51 4.31 49.71
N LEU A 8 -17.47 3.02 50.05
CA LEU A 8 -16.80 2.00 49.25
C LEU A 8 -17.52 1.73 47.91
N ALA A 9 -18.86 1.76 47.91
CA ALA A 9 -19.66 1.53 46.70
C ALA A 9 -19.51 2.67 45.67
N SER A 10 -19.33 3.91 46.12
CA SER A 10 -19.19 5.08 45.25
C SER A 10 -17.81 5.16 44.58
N VAL A 11 -16.74 4.75 45.28
CA VAL A 11 -15.39 4.67 44.70
C VAL A 11 -15.29 3.57 43.62
N LEU A 12 -15.92 2.41 43.86
CA LEU A 12 -15.97 1.32 42.87
C LEU A 12 -16.75 1.70 41.61
N ALA A 13 -17.88 2.40 41.77
CA ALA A 13 -18.66 2.89 40.64
C ALA A 13 -17.91 3.96 39.81
N ALA A 14 -17.22 4.89 40.47
CA ALA A 14 -16.39 5.89 39.79
C ALA A 14 -15.19 5.26 39.06
N GLY A 15 -14.55 4.25 39.67
CA GLY A 15 -13.48 3.47 39.03
C GLY A 15 -13.97 2.73 37.77
N ALA A 16 -15.13 2.07 37.85
CA ALA A 16 -15.70 1.36 36.70
C ALA A 16 -16.05 2.29 35.53
N ILE A 17 -16.54 3.51 35.81
CA ILE A 17 -16.84 4.53 34.78
C ILE A 17 -15.55 5.07 34.16
N ALA A 18 -14.49 5.28 34.95
CA ALA A 18 -13.21 5.74 34.42
C ALA A 18 -12.53 4.72 33.50
N LEU A 19 -12.63 3.41 33.80
CA LEU A 19 -12.13 2.35 32.92
C LEU A 19 -12.97 2.19 31.64
N ALA A 20 -14.23 2.62 31.64
CA ALA A 20 -15.08 2.56 30.45
C ALA A 20 -14.72 3.63 29.40
N LEU A 21 -13.96 4.67 29.76
CA LEU A 21 -13.62 5.79 28.87
C LEU A 21 -12.27 5.63 28.14
N THR A 22 -11.45 4.62 28.46
CA THR A 22 -10.12 4.44 27.86
C THR A 22 -10.11 3.61 26.56
N GLY A 23 -11.29 3.33 25.98
CA GLY A 23 -11.43 2.36 24.89
C GLY A 23 -11.48 2.92 23.46
N CYS A 24 -11.60 4.23 23.26
CA CYS A 24 -11.70 4.80 21.92
C CYS A 24 -10.33 5.28 21.44
N ALA A 25 -9.65 4.48 20.61
CA ALA A 25 -8.53 4.98 19.82
C ALA A 25 -9.05 6.08 18.87
N PRO A 26 -8.35 7.22 18.72
CA PRO A 26 -8.84 8.30 17.88
C PRO A 26 -8.92 7.86 16.42
N THR A 27 -10.04 8.15 15.77
CA THR A 27 -10.23 7.97 14.33
C THR A 27 -9.25 8.87 13.57
N VAL A 28 -8.60 8.33 12.55
CA VAL A 28 -7.75 9.09 11.63
C VAL A 28 -8.64 9.76 10.60
N SER A 29 -8.64 11.09 10.57
CA SER A 29 -9.43 11.85 9.60
C SER A 29 -8.70 11.94 8.27
N LEU A 30 -9.35 11.50 7.19
CA LEU A 30 -8.78 11.45 5.85
C LEU A 30 -9.79 11.96 4.82
N ASP A 31 -9.29 12.30 3.63
CA ASP A 31 -10.13 12.54 2.46
C ASP A 31 -10.19 11.28 1.59
N PRO A 32 -11.38 10.90 1.07
CA PRO A 32 -11.51 9.80 0.12
C PRO A 32 -10.88 10.18 -1.24
N GLY A 33 -10.48 9.16 -1.99
CA GLY A 33 -10.18 9.33 -3.42
C GLY A 33 -11.42 9.78 -4.21
N ALA A 34 -11.20 10.40 -5.37
CA ALA A 34 -12.27 10.85 -6.27
C ALA A 34 -13.21 9.70 -6.67
N ASP A 35 -12.66 8.51 -6.89
CA ASP A 35 -13.36 7.28 -7.29
C ASP A 35 -13.36 6.23 -6.16
N ALA A 36 -13.35 6.66 -4.89
CA ALA A 36 -13.30 5.77 -3.73
C ALA A 36 -14.49 4.78 -3.63
N ASN A 37 -15.59 5.06 -4.32
CA ASN A 37 -16.77 4.21 -4.40
C ASN A 37 -16.70 3.14 -5.51
N ASP A 38 -15.60 3.07 -6.27
CA ASP A 38 -15.40 2.06 -7.30
C ASP A 38 -15.38 0.64 -6.68
N PRO A 39 -16.02 -0.37 -7.30
CA PRO A 39 -16.02 -1.75 -6.81
C PRO A 39 -14.63 -2.36 -6.61
N GLY A 40 -13.63 -1.95 -7.41
CA GLY A 40 -12.24 -2.36 -7.22
C GLY A 40 -11.68 -1.87 -5.89
N CYS A 41 -12.04 -0.66 -5.46
CA CYS A 41 -11.67 -0.14 -4.14
C CYS A 41 -12.38 -0.89 -2.99
N ALA A 42 -13.60 -1.40 -3.22
CA ALA A 42 -14.25 -2.28 -2.26
C ALA A 42 -13.49 -3.61 -2.07
N GLU A 43 -13.05 -4.24 -3.17
CA GLU A 43 -12.25 -5.47 -3.12
C GLU A 43 -10.90 -5.29 -2.42
N ILE A 44 -10.25 -4.13 -2.62
CA ILE A 44 -9.04 -3.74 -1.90
C ILE A 44 -9.35 -3.57 -0.41
N SER A 45 -10.39 -2.80 -0.07
CA SER A 45 -10.71 -2.43 1.32
C SER A 45 -10.95 -3.64 2.22
N VAL A 46 -11.66 -4.65 1.73
CA VAL A 46 -11.95 -5.88 2.49
C VAL A 46 -10.76 -6.84 2.62
N ARG A 47 -9.65 -6.56 1.91
CA ARG A 47 -8.40 -7.31 1.96
C ARG A 47 -7.25 -6.55 2.61
N LEU A 48 -7.50 -5.32 3.08
CA LEU A 48 -6.47 -4.53 3.77
C LEU A 48 -6.04 -5.24 5.06
N PRO A 49 -4.73 -5.45 5.26
CA PRO A 49 -4.21 -6.21 6.39
C PRO A 49 -4.46 -5.51 7.72
N ASP A 50 -4.56 -6.29 8.79
CA ASP A 50 -4.71 -5.78 10.16
C ASP A 50 -3.42 -5.12 10.68
N THR A 51 -2.27 -5.45 10.09
CA THR A 51 -0.97 -4.88 10.41
C THR A 51 -0.18 -4.56 9.14
N VAL A 52 0.61 -3.49 9.17
CA VAL A 52 1.57 -3.13 8.10
C VAL A 52 2.86 -2.68 8.77
N ALA A 53 4.01 -3.27 8.42
CA ALA A 53 5.31 -2.94 9.02
C ALA A 53 5.28 -2.91 10.57
N ASP A 54 4.68 -3.94 11.17
CA ASP A 54 4.46 -4.07 12.61
C ASP A 54 3.67 -2.90 13.24
N LYS A 55 2.83 -2.20 12.46
CA LYS A 55 1.92 -1.16 12.93
C LYS A 55 0.49 -1.65 12.84
N ASP A 56 -0.25 -1.48 13.93
CA ASP A 56 -1.66 -1.88 14.00
C ASP A 56 -2.54 -0.94 13.17
N LYS A 57 -3.54 -1.53 12.51
CA LYS A 57 -4.56 -0.79 11.76
C LYS A 57 -5.40 0.11 12.66
N ARG A 58 -5.79 1.25 12.12
CA ARG A 58 -6.63 2.26 12.78
C ARG A 58 -7.94 2.44 12.04
N VAL A 59 -8.92 2.94 12.78
CA VAL A 59 -10.20 3.38 12.22
C VAL A 59 -9.97 4.69 11.46
N THR A 60 -10.51 4.75 10.24
CA THR A 60 -10.57 5.95 9.40
C THR A 60 -12.03 6.35 9.18
N ASP A 61 -12.27 7.61 8.83
CA ASP A 61 -13.62 8.16 8.58
C ASP A 61 -13.97 8.33 7.09
N ALA A 62 -13.04 8.02 6.19
CA ALA A 62 -13.22 8.13 4.74
C ALA A 62 -13.32 6.76 4.04
N GLN A 63 -14.10 6.73 2.96
CA GLN A 63 -14.27 5.53 2.14
C GLN A 63 -12.96 5.09 1.49
N ALA A 64 -12.76 3.77 1.41
CA ALA A 64 -11.61 3.16 0.73
C ALA A 64 -10.25 3.70 1.21
N THR A 65 -10.16 3.96 2.52
CA THR A 65 -8.94 4.38 3.19
C THR A 65 -8.50 3.37 4.24
N GLY A 66 -7.21 3.38 4.56
CA GLY A 66 -6.63 2.67 5.69
C GLY A 66 -5.52 3.49 6.33
N ALA A 67 -5.31 3.28 7.63
CA ALA A 67 -4.21 3.91 8.36
C ALA A 67 -3.62 2.91 9.35
N TRP A 68 -2.31 2.96 9.58
CA TRP A 68 -1.60 2.08 10.50
C TRP A 68 -0.61 2.87 11.37
N GLY A 69 -0.57 2.56 12.67
CA GLY A 69 0.32 3.18 13.67
C GLY A 69 -0.26 4.39 14.43
N ASP A 70 0.29 4.68 15.60
CA ASP A 70 -0.09 5.84 16.42
C ASP A 70 1.13 6.68 16.87
N PRO A 71 1.41 7.85 16.25
CA PRO A 71 0.71 8.46 15.10
C PRO A 71 0.75 7.61 13.81
N ALA A 72 -0.13 7.91 12.84
CA ALA A 72 -0.22 7.15 11.60
C ALA A 72 1.11 7.18 10.82
N ALA A 73 1.73 6.02 10.67
CA ALA A 73 2.98 5.81 9.94
C ALA A 73 2.75 5.47 8.47
N VAL A 74 1.60 4.84 8.18
CA VAL A 74 1.19 4.46 6.81
C VAL A 74 -0.27 4.84 6.62
N ILE A 75 -0.57 5.45 5.48
CA ILE A 75 -1.92 5.74 5.02
C ILE A 75 -2.10 5.14 3.63
N LEU A 76 -3.27 4.57 3.36
CA LEU A 76 -3.67 4.10 2.04
C LEU A 76 -4.95 4.81 1.62
N ARG A 77 -5.03 5.23 0.35
CA ARG A 77 -6.26 5.75 -0.28
C ARG A 77 -6.45 5.08 -1.64
N CYS A 78 -7.59 4.43 -1.86
CA CYS A 78 -7.98 3.94 -3.18
C CYS A 78 -8.92 4.94 -3.88
N GLY A 79 -8.90 4.94 -5.22
CA GLY A 79 -9.74 5.81 -6.05
C GLY A 79 -9.12 7.19 -6.26
N VAL A 80 -7.81 7.31 -6.12
CA VAL A 80 -7.09 8.53 -6.53
C VAL A 80 -7.02 8.59 -8.07
N PRO A 81 -6.87 9.78 -8.68
CA PRO A 81 -6.74 9.89 -10.13
C PRO A 81 -5.57 9.06 -10.68
N ASP A 82 -5.81 8.32 -11.76
CA ASP A 82 -4.79 7.48 -12.39
C ASP A 82 -3.64 8.30 -13.00
N ILE A 83 -2.44 7.74 -12.99
CA ILE A 83 -1.27 8.32 -13.66
C ILE A 83 -1.26 7.95 -15.14
N GLY A 84 -1.06 8.96 -15.99
CA GLY A 84 -0.63 8.77 -17.38
C GLY A 84 0.82 8.26 -17.49
N PRO A 85 1.36 8.14 -18.71
CA PRO A 85 2.79 7.89 -18.91
C PRO A 85 3.64 8.91 -18.14
N THR A 86 4.67 8.43 -17.43
CA THR A 86 5.50 9.24 -16.54
C THR A 86 6.97 8.83 -16.61
N THR A 87 7.87 9.77 -16.31
CA THR A 87 9.31 9.52 -16.15
C THR A 87 9.73 9.44 -14.68
N GLN A 88 8.77 9.53 -13.76
CA GLN A 88 9.03 9.39 -12.33
C GLN A 88 9.55 7.98 -12.01
N PRO A 89 10.35 7.79 -10.95
CA PRO A 89 10.82 6.47 -10.54
C PRO A 89 9.64 5.52 -10.33
N CYS A 90 9.75 4.33 -10.91
CA CYS A 90 8.70 3.31 -10.92
C CYS A 90 9.32 1.99 -10.46
N VAL A 91 8.75 1.37 -9.43
CA VAL A 91 9.26 0.13 -8.84
C VAL A 91 8.19 -0.96 -8.86
N ASN A 92 8.57 -2.16 -9.27
CA ASN A 92 7.72 -3.34 -9.15
C ASN A 92 7.95 -3.99 -7.78
N VAL A 93 6.88 -4.14 -7.00
CA VAL A 93 6.89 -4.85 -5.73
C VAL A 93 5.79 -5.90 -5.78
N ASN A 94 6.18 -7.18 -5.81
CA ASN A 94 5.26 -8.32 -5.82
C ASN A 94 4.19 -8.23 -6.93
N GLY A 95 4.59 -7.79 -8.14
CA GLY A 95 3.67 -7.67 -9.27
C GLY A 95 2.76 -6.43 -9.23
N VAL A 96 2.98 -5.51 -8.30
CA VAL A 96 2.35 -4.19 -8.30
C VAL A 96 3.39 -3.14 -8.63
N ASP A 97 3.11 -2.34 -9.66
CA ASP A 97 3.96 -1.23 -10.06
C ASP A 97 3.57 0.04 -9.29
N TRP A 98 4.54 0.65 -8.64
CA TRP A 98 4.40 1.83 -7.80
C TRP A 98 5.26 2.96 -8.33
N VAL A 99 4.64 4.10 -8.64
CA VAL A 99 5.34 5.34 -9.01
C VAL A 99 5.58 6.15 -7.76
N LEU A 100 6.82 6.61 -7.59
CA LEU A 100 7.22 7.54 -6.55
C LEU A 100 6.75 8.96 -6.93
N MET A 101 5.80 9.51 -6.16
CA MET A 101 5.15 10.79 -6.44
C MET A 101 5.84 11.98 -5.76
N THR A 102 6.68 11.72 -4.77
CA THR A 102 7.43 12.72 -3.99
C THR A 102 8.93 12.64 -4.25
N ASP A 103 9.67 13.64 -3.75
CA ASP A 103 11.13 13.55 -3.70
C ASP A 103 11.57 12.35 -2.82
N PRO A 104 12.52 11.50 -3.26
CA PRO A 104 13.00 10.35 -2.47
C PRO A 104 13.70 10.71 -1.16
N THR A 105 14.07 11.98 -0.97
CA THR A 105 14.66 12.51 0.27
C THR A 105 13.63 13.13 1.21
N ALA A 106 12.35 13.17 0.81
CA ALA A 106 11.29 13.66 1.67
C ALA A 106 11.06 12.73 2.86
N LYS A 107 10.63 13.29 3.98
CA LYS A 107 10.28 12.51 5.19
C LYS A 107 9.00 11.70 5.01
N THR A 108 8.09 12.23 4.21
CA THR A 108 6.83 11.59 3.85
C THR A 108 6.88 11.24 2.39
N ILE A 109 6.87 9.96 2.10
CA ILE A 109 6.95 9.41 0.76
C ILE A 109 5.56 9.00 0.30
N VAL A 110 5.22 9.34 -0.95
CA VAL A 110 3.96 8.93 -1.58
C VAL A 110 4.25 8.03 -2.77
N TYR A 111 3.68 6.83 -2.73
CA TYR A 111 3.63 5.90 -3.85
C TYR A 111 2.22 5.82 -4.41
N GLN A 112 2.08 5.70 -5.72
CA GLN A 112 0.79 5.46 -6.35
C GLN A 112 0.90 4.36 -7.40
N THR A 113 -0.09 3.48 -7.46
CA THR A 113 -0.09 2.34 -8.39
C THR A 113 -0.13 2.81 -9.83
N PHE A 114 0.66 2.18 -10.69
CA PHE A 114 0.66 2.45 -12.13
C PHE A 114 -0.10 1.37 -12.92
N GLY A 115 -0.85 1.83 -13.93
CA GLY A 115 -1.54 0.94 -14.85
C GLY A 115 -2.74 0.19 -14.26
N ARG A 116 -3.28 0.64 -13.13
CA ARG A 116 -4.48 0.08 -12.50
C ARG A 116 -5.52 1.20 -12.35
N THR A 117 -6.77 0.86 -12.62
CA THR A 117 -7.94 1.74 -12.47
C THR A 117 -8.98 0.94 -11.69
N PRO A 118 -9.38 1.35 -10.47
CA PRO A 118 -8.94 2.55 -9.76
C PRO A 118 -7.47 2.49 -9.30
N ALA A 119 -6.79 3.62 -9.26
CA ALA A 119 -5.46 3.73 -8.67
C ALA A 119 -5.51 3.79 -7.13
N THR A 120 -4.46 3.26 -6.50
CA THR A 120 -4.25 3.29 -5.06
C THR A 120 -2.99 4.08 -4.72
N GLU A 121 -3.10 4.96 -3.74
CA GLU A 121 -1.98 5.70 -3.16
C GLU A 121 -1.63 5.16 -1.78
N VAL A 122 -0.34 5.07 -1.49
CA VAL A 122 0.21 4.76 -0.17
C VAL A 122 1.14 5.89 0.25
N VAL A 123 0.88 6.47 1.42
CA VAL A 123 1.72 7.48 2.05
C VAL A 123 2.47 6.81 3.20
N ILE A 124 3.79 7.01 3.26
CA ILE A 124 4.68 6.39 4.24
C ILE A 124 5.45 7.50 4.96
N ASP A 125 5.39 7.52 6.28
CA ASP A 125 6.23 8.37 7.10
C ASP A 125 7.54 7.64 7.47
N HIS A 126 8.65 8.02 6.82
CA HIS A 126 9.96 7.43 7.08
C HIS A 126 10.54 7.80 8.44
N VAL A 127 10.01 8.82 9.12
CA VAL A 127 10.44 9.13 10.50
C VAL A 127 9.73 8.27 11.56
N ALA A 128 8.72 7.49 11.16
CA ALA A 128 7.94 6.63 12.05
C ALA A 128 8.50 5.20 12.21
N GLY A 129 9.72 4.95 11.74
CA GLY A 129 10.40 3.65 11.90
C GLY A 129 9.86 2.55 10.99
N VAL A 130 9.37 2.91 9.81
CA VAL A 130 8.93 1.99 8.74
C VAL A 130 9.71 2.29 7.45
N SER A 131 9.86 1.29 6.58
CA SER A 131 10.53 1.42 5.28
C SER A 131 9.63 0.99 4.13
N ASP A 132 9.92 1.47 2.92
CA ASP A 132 9.17 1.10 1.70
C ASP A 132 9.12 -0.42 1.50
N SER A 133 10.24 -1.09 1.76
CA SER A 133 10.37 -2.56 1.67
C SER A 133 9.57 -3.33 2.72
N SER A 134 9.23 -2.70 3.85
CA SER A 134 8.36 -3.29 4.88
C SER A 134 6.88 -3.00 4.66
N VAL A 135 6.55 -1.99 3.83
CA VAL A 135 5.19 -1.47 3.65
C VAL A 135 4.57 -1.94 2.34
N LEU A 136 5.23 -1.68 1.20
CA LEU A 136 4.63 -1.94 -0.12
C LEU A 136 4.26 -3.42 -0.36
N PRO A 137 5.05 -4.42 0.06
CA PRO A 137 4.68 -5.83 -0.09
C PRO A 137 3.36 -6.22 0.57
N GLU A 138 3.02 -5.61 1.70
CA GLU A 138 1.83 -5.93 2.51
C GLU A 138 0.52 -5.64 1.76
N PHE A 139 0.55 -4.71 0.81
CA PHE A 139 -0.63 -4.34 0.01
C PHE A 139 -0.78 -5.15 -1.28
N ALA A 140 0.20 -5.96 -1.65
CA ALA A 140 0.21 -6.65 -2.95
C ALA A 140 -1.01 -7.56 -3.15
N SER A 141 -1.42 -8.31 -2.12
CA SER A 141 -2.58 -9.20 -2.19
C SER A 141 -3.90 -8.44 -2.41
N ALA A 142 -4.07 -7.29 -1.77
CA ALA A 142 -5.24 -6.44 -1.93
C ALA A 142 -5.25 -5.73 -3.28
N VAL A 143 -4.16 -5.04 -3.64
CA VAL A 143 -4.05 -4.22 -4.85
C VAL A 143 -4.05 -5.07 -6.13
N SER A 144 -3.52 -6.30 -6.06
CA SER A 144 -3.50 -7.22 -7.21
C SER A 144 -4.90 -7.62 -7.72
N THR A 145 -5.96 -7.43 -6.92
CA THR A 145 -7.35 -7.66 -7.34
C THR A 145 -7.80 -6.74 -8.47
N VAL A 146 -7.25 -5.52 -8.56
CA VAL A 146 -7.55 -4.58 -9.65
C VAL A 146 -6.63 -4.87 -10.82
N LYS A 147 -7.17 -5.23 -11.99
CA LYS A 147 -6.36 -5.65 -13.14
C LYS A 147 -5.31 -4.59 -13.54
N GLN A 148 -4.08 -5.05 -13.78
CA GLN A 148 -3.03 -4.23 -14.36
C GLN A 148 -3.12 -4.19 -15.89
N THR A 149 -2.99 -3.00 -16.46
CA THR A 149 -3.13 -2.69 -17.89
C THR A 149 -1.90 -2.00 -18.47
N LYS A 150 -1.03 -1.44 -17.63
CA LYS A 150 0.26 -0.84 -17.98
C LYS A 150 1.28 -1.21 -16.90
N GLN A 151 2.56 -1.18 -17.23
CA GLN A 151 3.63 -1.57 -16.30
C GLN A 151 4.81 -0.61 -16.33
N CYS A 152 5.60 -0.60 -15.26
CA CYS A 152 6.88 0.08 -15.24
C CYS A 152 7.76 -0.46 -16.38
N LEU A 153 8.56 0.40 -17.01
CA LEU A 153 9.59 -0.02 -17.94
C LEU A 153 10.91 -0.17 -17.22
N SER A 154 11.63 -1.24 -17.52
CA SER A 154 13.02 -1.47 -17.15
C SER A 154 13.95 -1.16 -18.32
N THR A 155 15.24 -1.04 -18.06
CA THR A 155 16.25 -0.87 -19.13
C THR A 155 16.32 -2.05 -20.10
N LEU A 156 15.81 -3.23 -19.71
CA LEU A 156 15.74 -4.42 -20.54
C LEU A 156 14.59 -4.36 -21.56
N ASP A 157 13.55 -3.58 -21.28
CA ASP A 157 12.39 -3.38 -22.17
C ASP A 157 12.72 -2.46 -23.37
N THR A 158 13.87 -1.79 -23.32
CA THR A 158 14.41 -0.99 -24.43
C THR A 158 15.04 -1.81 -25.56
N SER A 159 14.95 -3.15 -25.50
CA SER A 159 15.26 -4.00 -26.66
C SER A 159 14.17 -3.82 -27.72
N LEU A 160 14.27 -2.71 -28.46
CA LEU A 160 13.62 -2.53 -29.75
C LEU A 160 14.16 -3.63 -30.68
N THR A 161 13.61 -4.83 -30.58
CA THR A 161 13.59 -5.76 -31.70
C THR A 161 12.41 -5.27 -32.53
N PRO A 162 12.62 -4.62 -33.69
CA PRO A 162 11.52 -4.44 -34.62
C PRO A 162 10.94 -5.83 -34.83
N THR A 163 9.66 -6.02 -34.53
CA THR A 163 8.94 -7.23 -34.94
C THR A 163 8.71 -7.12 -36.43
N ASP A 164 9.80 -7.15 -37.20
CA ASP A 164 9.75 -7.38 -38.63
C ASP A 164 9.79 -8.89 -38.80
N GLY A 165 8.67 -9.43 -39.29
CA GLY A 165 8.60 -10.80 -39.72
C GLY A 165 9.73 -11.10 -40.71
N ALA A 166 10.72 -11.85 -40.25
CA ALA A 166 11.69 -12.50 -41.10
C ALA A 166 11.92 -13.90 -40.54
N THR A 167 11.23 -14.88 -41.14
CA THR A 167 11.76 -16.21 -41.35
C THR A 167 13.21 -16.09 -41.77
N ASP A 168 14.15 -16.55 -40.95
CA ASP A 168 15.35 -17.16 -41.51
C ASP A 168 15.86 -18.28 -40.62
N GLY A 169 16.02 -19.44 -41.25
CA GLY A 169 16.59 -20.62 -40.62
C GLY A 169 18.09 -20.42 -40.46
N SER A 170 18.62 -20.73 -39.27
CA SER A 170 20.05 -20.93 -39.12
C SER A 170 20.30 -22.29 -38.47
N THR A 171 20.52 -23.25 -39.35
CA THR A 171 21.12 -24.56 -39.06
C THR A 171 22.48 -24.35 -38.39
N ALA A 172 22.59 -24.68 -37.10
CA ALA A 172 23.87 -24.76 -36.42
C ALA A 172 24.67 -25.95 -36.98
N THR A 173 25.79 -25.67 -37.64
CA THR A 173 26.81 -26.69 -37.98
C THR A 173 27.67 -26.95 -36.73
N PRO A 174 27.87 -28.20 -36.28
CA PRO A 174 28.77 -28.49 -35.17
C PRO A 174 30.25 -28.49 -35.62
N THR A 175 31.09 -27.81 -34.84
CA THR A 175 32.56 -27.77 -34.96
C THR A 175 33.19 -29.11 -34.57
N PRO A 176 34.12 -29.70 -35.34
CA PRO A 176 34.85 -30.89 -34.89
C PRO A 176 36.00 -30.54 -33.93
N THR A 177 36.11 -31.33 -32.86
CA THR A 177 37.18 -31.33 -31.85
C THR A 177 38.53 -31.78 -32.46
N PRO A 178 39.66 -31.10 -32.19
CA PRO A 178 40.98 -31.59 -32.60
C PRO A 178 41.54 -32.58 -31.57
N THR A 179 41.88 -33.78 -32.02
CA THR A 179 42.61 -34.80 -31.26
C THR A 179 44.12 -34.56 -31.40
N ARG A 180 44.83 -34.44 -30.27
CA ARG A 180 46.25 -34.82 -30.16
C ARG A 180 46.53 -35.37 -28.77
#